data_AF-A0A3D4B9R4-F1
#
_entry.id   AF-A0A3D4B9R4-F1
#
_cell.length_a   1.000
_cell.length_b   1.000
_cell.length_c   1.000
_cell.angle_alpha   90.00
_cell.angle_beta   90.00
_cell.angle_gamma   90.00
#
_symmetry.space_group_name_H-M   'P 1'
#
loop_
_entity.id
_entity.type
_entity.pdbx_description
1 polymer ?
#
loop_
_entity_poly.entity_id
_entity_poly.type
_entity_poly.pdbx_seq_one_letter_code
_entity_poly.pdbx_strand_id
1 'polypeptide(L)'
;MAIFLLVRDTRRIINFFVLKRSVEAAGLTDHRSNVLAGRGRFALKGLFIGVALFTYIQASAKNRIEHGDDSPRPPLYGIYDVDVFVQNGDTLSPLLAEESRWRKMIVDKPGQVTIKRMNDQSDHYAFQPDLSNRTITMFSFADSTRISRFEYEQPAPNAMVFKGILQGDSVYIGMKRYDLNNFLLLNRGFHWINPVPSAR
;
A
#
# COMPACT_ATOMS: atom_id res chain seq x y z
N MET A 1 28.44 3.48 -9.93
CA MET A 1 29.16 2.51 -10.81
C MET A 1 30.52 3.03 -11.26
N ALA A 2 30.62 4.23 -11.88
CA ALA A 2 31.90 4.78 -12.34
C ALA A 2 32.97 4.91 -11.23
N ILE A 3 32.59 5.42 -10.04
CA ILE A 3 33.51 5.61 -8.91
C ILE A 3 34.15 4.29 -8.44
N PHE A 4 33.40 3.19 -8.48
CA PHE A 4 33.91 1.87 -8.07
C PHE A 4 34.98 1.35 -9.02
N LEU A 5 34.84 1.60 -10.32
CA LEU A 5 35.84 1.24 -11.33
C LEU A 5 37.09 2.11 -11.19
N LEU A 6 36.93 3.40 -10.90
CA LEU A 6 38.04 4.33 -10.72
C LEU A 6 38.86 4.03 -9.46
N VAL A 7 38.27 3.40 -8.44
CA VAL A 7 38.94 3.11 -7.16
C VAL A 7 40.22 2.28 -7.32
N ARG A 8 40.27 1.41 -8.34
CA ARG A 8 41.42 0.54 -8.63
C ARG A 8 42.59 1.33 -9.21
N ASP A 9 42.30 2.38 -9.98
CA ASP A 9 43.29 3.18 -10.70
C ASP A 9 43.43 4.61 -10.14
N THR A 10 42.84 4.92 -8.98
CA THR A 10 42.81 6.27 -8.39
C THR A 10 44.21 6.90 -8.30
N ARG A 11 45.22 6.13 -7.88
CA ARG A 11 46.60 6.62 -7.81
C ARG A 11 47.16 7.00 -9.18
N ARG A 12 46.84 6.24 -10.23
CA ARG A 12 47.32 6.48 -11.60
C ARG A 12 46.61 7.68 -12.22
N ILE A 13 45.30 7.80 -11.99
CA ILE A 13 44.49 8.93 -12.43
C ILE A 13 44.99 10.23 -11.79
N ILE A 14 45.22 10.23 -10.48
CA ILE A 14 45.77 11.39 -9.77
C ILE A 14 47.18 11.72 -10.28
N ASN A 15 48.04 10.72 -10.47
CA ASN A 15 49.40 10.92 -10.97
C ASN A 15 49.44 11.52 -12.39
N PHE A 16 48.54 11.10 -13.27
CA PHE A 16 48.47 11.56 -14.66
C PHE A 16 47.79 12.92 -14.79
N PHE A 17 46.59 13.09 -14.23
CA PHE A 17 45.78 14.30 -14.42
C PHE A 17 46.17 15.45 -13.48
N VAL A 18 46.57 15.15 -12.23
CA VAL A 18 46.86 16.17 -11.23
C VAL A 18 48.36 16.42 -11.10
N LEU A 19 49.17 15.36 -10.95
CA LEU A 19 50.62 15.49 -10.76
C LEU A 19 51.43 15.56 -12.07
N LYS A 20 50.78 15.46 -13.24
CA LYS A 20 51.40 15.53 -14.58
C LYS A 20 52.64 14.63 -14.74
N ARG A 21 52.62 13.45 -14.12
CA ARG A 21 53.70 12.44 -14.23
C ARG A 21 53.35 11.46 -15.34
N SER A 22 54.36 10.97 -16.07
CA SER A 22 54.17 9.86 -17.02
C SER A 22 53.75 8.59 -16.25
N VAL A 23 52.73 7.91 -16.74
CA VAL A 23 52.20 6.67 -16.14
C VAL A 23 52.19 5.60 -17.22
N GLU A 24 52.79 4.45 -16.95
CA GLU A 24 52.81 3.31 -17.88
C GLU A 24 51.41 2.72 -18.11
N ALA A 25 51.22 2.02 -19.23
CA ALA A 25 49.96 1.35 -19.57
C ALA A 25 49.58 0.28 -18.52
N ALA A 26 48.27 0.04 -18.33
CA ALA A 26 47.80 -0.88 -17.30
C ALA A 26 48.24 -2.30 -17.65
N GLY A 27 49.22 -2.84 -16.92
CA GLY A 27 49.56 -4.26 -17.05
C GLY A 27 48.35 -5.11 -16.66
N LEU A 28 47.96 -6.05 -17.51
CA LEU A 28 47.04 -7.12 -17.14
C LEU A 28 47.75 -7.95 -16.07
N THR A 29 47.45 -7.65 -14.81
CA THR A 29 48.05 -8.34 -13.68
C THR A 29 47.56 -9.78 -13.72
N ASP A 30 48.46 -10.73 -13.95
CA ASP A 30 48.13 -12.14 -13.94
C ASP A 30 47.65 -12.50 -12.53
N HIS A 31 46.39 -12.91 -12.42
CA HIS A 31 45.69 -13.02 -11.14
C HIS A 31 46.08 -14.33 -10.46
N ARG A 32 47.37 -14.49 -10.10
CA ARG A 32 47.84 -15.55 -9.20
C ARG A 32 47.30 -15.27 -7.81
N SER A 33 46.02 -15.54 -7.60
CA SER A 33 45.38 -15.41 -6.31
C SER A 33 45.95 -16.46 -5.37
N ASN A 34 46.58 -16.02 -4.28
CA ASN A 34 46.88 -16.88 -3.13
C ASN A 34 45.59 -17.63 -2.73
N VAL A 35 45.63 -18.96 -2.62
CA VAL A 35 44.44 -19.82 -2.44
C VAL A 35 43.66 -19.42 -1.18
N LEU A 36 44.36 -18.98 -0.13
CA LEU A 36 43.76 -18.42 1.09
C LEU A 36 43.02 -17.11 0.84
N ALA A 37 43.60 -16.20 0.03
CA ALA A 37 42.94 -14.95 -0.36
C ALA A 37 41.73 -15.21 -1.29
N GLY A 38 41.79 -16.25 -2.11
CA GLY A 38 40.66 -16.73 -2.90
C GLY A 38 39.51 -17.22 -2.02
N ARG A 39 39.79 -18.12 -1.07
CA ARG A 39 38.80 -18.63 -0.10
C ARG A 39 38.18 -17.52 0.75
N GLY A 40 39.00 -16.57 1.22
CA GLY A 40 38.50 -15.39 1.96
C GLY A 40 37.54 -14.52 1.13
N ARG A 41 37.84 -14.29 -0.16
CA ARG A 41 36.93 -13.57 -1.05
C ARG A 41 35.62 -14.32 -1.28
N PHE A 42 35.65 -15.64 -1.44
CA PHE A 42 34.42 -16.44 -1.56
C PHE A 42 33.60 -16.42 -0.28
N ALA A 43 34.24 -16.54 0.89
CA ALA A 43 33.56 -16.42 2.18
C ALA A 43 32.92 -15.04 2.36
N LEU A 44 33.64 -13.96 2.04
CA LEU A 44 33.09 -12.60 2.11
C LEU A 44 31.94 -12.37 1.12
N LYS A 45 32.04 -12.89 -0.10
CA LYS A 45 30.94 -12.83 -1.07
C LYS A 45 29.73 -13.61 -0.57
N GLY A 46 29.93 -14.82 -0.05
CA GLY A 46 28.87 -15.64 0.53
C GLY A 46 28.20 -14.95 1.71
N LEU A 47 28.98 -14.36 2.61
CA LEU A 47 28.48 -13.56 3.73
C LEU A 47 27.68 -12.36 3.24
N PHE A 48 28.19 -11.61 2.26
CA PHE A 48 27.49 -10.46 1.70
C PHE A 48 26.15 -10.86 1.07
N ILE A 49 26.13 -11.93 0.26
CA ILE A 49 24.91 -12.46 -0.33
C ILE A 49 23.94 -12.94 0.77
N GLY A 50 24.43 -13.65 1.77
CA GLY A 50 23.62 -14.12 2.89
C GLY A 50 22.97 -12.98 3.67
N VAL A 51 23.74 -11.93 3.98
CA VAL A 51 23.21 -10.72 4.65
C VAL A 51 22.20 -10.00 3.77
N ALA A 52 22.47 -9.82 2.47
CA ALA A 52 21.55 -9.17 1.55
C ALA A 52 20.24 -9.94 1.38
N LEU A 53 20.29 -11.28 1.29
CA LEU A 53 19.10 -12.12 1.24
C LEU A 53 18.33 -12.06 2.55
N PHE A 54 19.02 -12.11 3.69
CA PHE A 54 18.38 -12.04 5.00
C PHE A 54 17.65 -10.70 5.20
N THR A 55 18.29 -9.57 4.85
CA THR A 55 17.65 -8.25 4.96
C THR A 55 16.47 -8.10 4.00
N TYR A 56 16.58 -8.65 2.78
CA TYR A 56 15.48 -8.65 1.82
C TYR A 56 14.29 -9.48 2.30
N ILE A 57 14.51 -10.70 2.80
CA ILE A 57 13.45 -11.57 3.32
C ILE A 57 12.77 -10.91 4.52
N GLN A 58 13.54 -10.35 5.45
CA GLN A 58 13.00 -9.64 6.61
C GLN A 58 12.15 -8.44 6.21
N ALA A 59 12.65 -7.60 5.28
CA ALA A 59 11.90 -6.45 4.78
C ALA A 59 10.63 -6.90 4.05
N SER A 60 10.70 -7.97 3.25
CA SER A 60 9.56 -8.51 2.53
C SER A 60 8.51 -9.10 3.47
N ALA A 61 8.92 -9.85 4.50
CA ALA A 61 8.01 -10.41 5.49
C ALA A 61 7.30 -9.30 6.28
N LYS A 62 8.05 -8.30 6.73
CA LYS A 62 7.48 -7.13 7.40
C LYS A 62 6.48 -6.39 6.51
N ASN A 63 6.83 -6.16 5.25
CA ASN A 63 5.94 -5.48 4.31
C ASN A 63 4.66 -6.28 4.03
N ARG A 64 4.73 -7.61 3.99
CA ARG A 64 3.55 -8.48 3.81
C ARG A 64 2.57 -8.38 4.98
N ILE A 65 3.09 -8.25 6.21
CA ILE A 65 2.27 -8.08 7.42
C ILE A 65 1.71 -6.65 7.51
N GLU A 66 2.49 -5.63 7.14
CA GLU A 66 2.04 -4.24 7.26
C GLU A 66 1.06 -3.85 6.14
N HIS A 67 1.31 -4.26 4.89
CA HIS A 67 0.58 -3.75 3.72
C HIS A 67 -0.05 -4.84 2.83
N GLY A 68 0.27 -6.11 3.07
CA GLY A 68 -0.17 -7.24 2.26
C GLY A 68 -1.34 -8.03 2.84
N ASP A 69 -1.59 -9.19 2.26
CA ASP A 69 -2.74 -10.06 2.60
C ASP A 69 -2.66 -10.65 4.02
N ASP A 70 -1.47 -10.71 4.61
CA ASP A 70 -1.26 -11.19 5.98
C ASP A 70 -1.50 -10.10 7.03
N SER A 71 -1.93 -8.90 6.61
CA SER A 71 -2.23 -7.82 7.53
C SER A 71 -3.40 -8.17 8.45
N PRO A 72 -3.32 -7.87 9.76
CA PRO A 72 -4.43 -8.10 10.66
C PRO A 72 -5.66 -7.33 10.20
N ARG A 73 -6.81 -8.00 10.19
CA ARG A 73 -8.06 -7.38 9.73
C ARG A 73 -8.41 -6.21 10.65
N PRO A 74 -8.63 -5.00 10.11
CA PRO A 74 -9.00 -3.85 10.93
C PRO A 74 -10.37 -4.03 11.60
N PRO A 75 -10.64 -3.26 12.68
CA PRO A 75 -11.99 -3.10 13.17
C PRO A 75 -12.92 -2.60 12.06
N LEU A 76 -14.17 -3.07 12.06
CA LEU A 76 -15.17 -2.75 11.02
C LEU A 76 -14.81 -3.24 9.61
N TYR A 77 -13.88 -4.21 9.48
CA TYR A 77 -13.48 -4.80 8.20
C TYR A 77 -14.66 -5.23 7.33
N GLY A 78 -14.69 -4.75 6.09
CA GLY A 78 -15.75 -5.10 5.13
C GLY A 78 -15.89 -4.10 4.00
N ILE A 79 -16.72 -4.49 3.03
CA ILE A 79 -17.22 -3.62 1.97
C ILE A 79 -18.66 -3.27 2.34
N TYR A 80 -18.99 -1.98 2.29
CA TYR A 80 -20.31 -1.47 2.62
C TYR A 80 -20.85 -0.65 1.46
N ASP A 81 -22.08 -0.97 1.04
CA ASP A 81 -22.82 -0.23 0.04
C ASP A 81 -23.65 0.85 0.71
N VAL A 82 -23.59 2.06 0.17
CA VAL A 82 -24.28 3.22 0.73
C VAL A 82 -25.69 3.30 0.14
N ASP A 83 -26.67 2.97 0.97
CA ASP A 83 -28.09 2.99 0.63
C ASP A 83 -28.64 4.41 0.71
N VAL A 84 -28.41 5.09 1.83
CA VAL A 84 -28.96 6.41 2.14
C VAL A 84 -27.82 7.36 2.45
N PHE A 85 -27.81 8.52 1.79
CA PHE A 85 -26.85 9.58 2.04
C PHE A 85 -27.60 10.91 2.15
N VAL A 86 -27.59 11.50 3.34
CA VAL A 86 -28.21 12.80 3.61
C VAL A 86 -27.09 13.78 3.93
N GLN A 87 -27.05 14.92 3.25
CA GLN A 87 -26.10 15.99 3.49
C GLN A 87 -26.88 17.28 3.79
N ASN A 88 -26.62 17.91 4.93
CA ASN A 88 -27.30 19.12 5.37
C ASN A 88 -28.84 19.05 5.34
N GLY A 89 -29.38 17.87 5.63
CA GLY A 89 -30.82 17.59 5.62
C GLY A 89 -31.40 17.21 4.26
N ASP A 90 -30.63 17.30 3.17
CA ASP A 90 -31.07 16.90 1.84
C ASP A 90 -30.59 15.47 1.49
N THR A 91 -31.47 14.66 0.94
CA THR A 91 -31.16 13.27 0.60
C THR A 91 -30.61 13.19 -0.81
N LEU A 92 -29.30 12.93 -0.93
CA LEU A 92 -28.63 12.82 -2.22
C LEU A 92 -29.04 11.54 -2.94
N SER A 93 -29.68 11.72 -4.10
CA SER A 93 -30.06 10.63 -4.98
C SER A 93 -28.82 9.89 -5.51
N PRO A 94 -28.90 8.57 -5.77
CA PRO A 94 -27.80 7.78 -6.33
C PRO A 94 -27.60 8.04 -7.84
N LEU A 95 -27.53 9.31 -8.23
CA LEU A 95 -27.28 9.75 -9.60
C LEU A 95 -25.77 9.97 -9.80
N LEU A 96 -25.28 9.70 -11.02
CA LEU A 96 -23.87 9.92 -11.36
C LEU A 96 -23.43 11.39 -11.27
N ALA A 97 -24.38 12.33 -11.36
CA ALA A 97 -24.13 13.76 -11.27
C ALA A 97 -23.77 14.22 -9.85
N GLU A 98 -24.10 13.44 -8.82
CA GLU A 98 -23.82 13.78 -7.42
C GLU A 98 -22.40 13.34 -7.02
N GLU A 99 -21.40 14.17 -7.33
CA GLU A 99 -19.98 13.86 -7.10
C GLU A 99 -19.59 13.74 -5.62
N SER A 100 -20.36 14.33 -4.70
CA SER A 100 -20.11 14.29 -3.26
C SER A 100 -20.65 13.01 -2.60
N ARG A 101 -21.57 12.30 -3.25
CA ARG A 101 -22.24 11.12 -2.68
C ARG A 101 -21.32 9.90 -2.70
N TRP A 102 -21.24 9.23 -1.56
CA TRP A 102 -20.53 7.96 -1.44
C TRP A 102 -21.35 6.83 -2.09
N ARG A 103 -20.69 5.98 -2.87
CA ARG A 103 -21.27 4.76 -3.43
C ARG A 103 -20.95 3.55 -2.55
N LYS A 104 -19.68 3.40 -2.17
CA LYS A 104 -19.20 2.33 -1.30
C LYS A 104 -18.16 2.84 -0.31
N MET A 105 -18.14 2.23 0.86
CA MET A 105 -17.07 2.38 1.85
C MET A 105 -16.37 1.03 2.00
N ILE A 106 -15.05 1.02 1.93
CA ILE A 106 -14.24 -0.20 1.98
C ILE A 106 -13.22 -0.05 3.10
N VAL A 107 -13.31 -0.92 4.09
CA VAL A 107 -12.37 -1.04 5.19
C VAL A 107 -11.63 -2.36 5.02
N ASP A 108 -10.44 -2.30 4.41
CA ASP A 108 -9.64 -3.46 4.02
C ASP A 108 -8.35 -3.60 4.84
N LYS A 109 -7.67 -2.49 5.12
CA LYS A 109 -6.39 -2.47 5.86
C LYS A 109 -6.46 -1.60 7.13
N PRO A 110 -5.61 -1.88 8.13
CA PRO A 110 -5.47 -1.03 9.32
C PRO A 110 -5.20 0.43 8.99
N GLY A 111 -5.90 1.33 9.68
CA GLY A 111 -5.63 2.76 9.63
C GLY A 111 -6.08 3.50 8.37
N GLN A 112 -6.73 2.82 7.42
CA GLN A 112 -7.21 3.43 6.19
C GLN A 112 -8.63 2.97 5.82
N VAL A 113 -9.33 3.84 5.09
CA VAL A 113 -10.61 3.54 4.46
C VAL A 113 -10.56 4.04 3.02
N THR A 114 -11.18 3.29 2.11
CA THR A 114 -11.40 3.71 0.73
C THR A 114 -12.86 4.04 0.52
N ILE A 115 -13.14 5.25 0.05
CA ILE A 115 -14.47 5.69 -0.34
C ILE A 115 -14.55 5.68 -1.86
N LYS A 116 -15.45 4.86 -2.41
CA LYS A 116 -15.79 4.93 -3.83
C LYS A 116 -16.94 5.90 -4.04
N ARG A 117 -16.75 6.84 -4.95
CA ARG A 117 -17.78 7.78 -5.40
C ARG A 117 -18.67 7.17 -6.49
N MET A 118 -19.71 7.90 -6.87
CA MET A 118 -20.63 7.50 -7.94
C MET A 118 -19.94 7.39 -9.31
N ASN A 119 -18.93 8.21 -9.57
CA ASN A 119 -18.11 8.20 -10.80
C ASN A 119 -16.98 7.15 -10.80
N ASP A 120 -17.01 6.19 -9.87
CA ASP A 120 -15.98 5.16 -9.68
C ASP A 120 -14.58 5.65 -9.26
N GLN A 121 -14.40 6.94 -8.96
CA GLN A 121 -13.19 7.41 -8.29
C GLN A 121 -13.10 6.86 -6.86
N SER A 122 -11.88 6.55 -6.45
CA SER A 122 -11.56 6.06 -5.10
C SER A 122 -10.78 7.13 -4.35
N ASP A 123 -11.33 7.59 -3.24
CA ASP A 123 -10.63 8.45 -2.29
C ASP A 123 -10.14 7.62 -1.11
N HIS A 124 -8.89 7.83 -0.72
CA HIS A 124 -8.29 7.16 0.42
C HIS A 124 -8.17 8.14 1.59
N TYR A 125 -8.66 7.72 2.75
CA TYR A 125 -8.59 8.49 3.99
C TYR A 125 -7.93 7.66 5.09
N ALA A 126 -7.27 8.35 6.02
CA ALA A 126 -6.90 7.75 7.28
C ALA A 126 -8.17 7.43 8.07
N PHE A 127 -8.22 6.26 8.72
CA PHE A 127 -9.40 5.76 9.40
C PHE A 127 -9.05 5.30 10.81
N GLN A 128 -9.59 6.00 11.81
CA GLN A 128 -9.33 5.74 13.23
C GLN A 128 -10.65 5.51 13.96
N PRO A 129 -11.12 4.26 14.02
CA PRO A 129 -12.31 3.90 14.80
C PRO A 129 -11.96 3.77 16.30
N ASP A 130 -12.75 4.43 17.14
CA ASP A 130 -12.79 4.22 18.59
C ASP A 130 -13.97 3.29 18.92
N LEU A 131 -13.65 2.05 19.27
CA LEU A 131 -14.65 1.03 19.58
C LEU A 131 -15.36 1.28 20.92
N SER A 132 -14.72 1.97 21.86
CA SER A 132 -15.27 2.24 23.19
C SER A 132 -16.30 3.35 23.13
N ASN A 133 -15.97 4.43 22.42
CA ASN A 133 -16.84 5.60 22.29
C ASN A 133 -17.78 5.54 21.07
N ARG A 134 -17.66 4.50 20.24
CA ARG A 134 -18.40 4.34 18.97
C ARG A 134 -18.26 5.55 18.04
N THR A 135 -17.05 6.10 17.98
CA THR A 135 -16.73 7.21 17.08
C THR A 135 -15.70 6.79 16.05
N ILE A 136 -15.65 7.52 14.94
CA ILE A 136 -14.71 7.36 13.86
C ILE A 136 -14.15 8.73 13.54
N THR A 137 -12.83 8.82 13.51
CA THR A 137 -12.14 9.99 12.98
C THR A 137 -11.55 9.64 11.62
N MET A 138 -11.84 10.46 10.62
CA MET A 138 -11.39 10.31 9.25
C MET A 138 -10.73 11.60 8.78
N PHE A 139 -9.57 11.53 8.13
CA PHE A 139 -8.89 12.70 7.58
C PHE A 139 -8.12 12.36 6.30
N SER A 140 -7.89 13.37 5.46
CA SER A 140 -7.14 13.21 4.22
C SER A 140 -5.65 13.00 4.51
N PHE A 141 -5.00 12.10 3.76
CA PHE A 141 -3.55 11.94 3.84
C PHE A 141 -2.79 13.18 3.32
N ALA A 142 -3.39 13.94 2.41
CA ALA A 142 -2.78 15.16 1.86
C ALA A 142 -2.96 16.37 2.77
N ASP A 143 -4.02 16.39 3.58
CA ASP A 143 -4.36 17.50 4.46
C ASP A 143 -4.96 16.96 5.76
N SER A 144 -4.11 16.84 6.78
CA SER A 144 -4.49 16.35 8.11
C SER A 144 -5.38 17.31 8.91
N THR A 145 -5.60 18.54 8.42
CA THR A 145 -6.44 19.54 9.10
C THR A 145 -7.93 19.34 8.80
N ARG A 146 -8.25 18.68 7.67
CA ARG A 146 -9.63 18.34 7.28
C ARG A 146 -10.10 17.07 7.99
N ILE A 147 -10.45 17.23 9.26
CA ILE A 147 -10.91 16.15 10.11
C ILE A 147 -12.43 16.02 9.98
N SER A 148 -12.89 14.83 9.59
CA SER A 148 -14.29 14.42 9.62
C SER A 148 -14.49 13.48 10.81
N ARG A 149 -15.54 13.72 11.59
CA ARG A 149 -15.87 12.91 12.77
C ARG A 149 -17.27 12.36 12.63
N PHE A 150 -17.39 11.07 12.89
CA PHE A 150 -18.65 10.35 12.83
C PHE A 150 -18.87 9.61 14.14
N GLU A 151 -20.10 9.64 14.62
CA GLU A 151 -20.64 8.60 15.49
C GLU A 151 -21.13 7.46 14.59
N TYR A 152 -20.91 6.22 15.01
CA TYR A 152 -21.40 5.06 14.28
C TYR A 152 -22.27 4.15 15.12
N GLU A 153 -23.25 3.56 14.45
CA GLU A 153 -24.13 2.56 15.02
C GLU A 153 -24.20 1.34 14.10
N GLN A 154 -24.34 0.16 14.71
CA GLN A 154 -24.60 -1.09 14.01
C GLN A 154 -25.98 -1.61 14.42
N PRO A 155 -27.06 -1.16 13.76
CA PRO A 155 -28.42 -1.57 14.12
C PRO A 155 -28.70 -3.05 13.81
N ALA A 156 -27.96 -3.64 12.88
CA ALA A 156 -28.02 -5.06 12.55
C ALA A 156 -26.63 -5.57 12.13
N PRO A 157 -26.36 -6.90 12.11
CA PRO A 157 -25.04 -7.44 11.76
C PRO A 157 -24.49 -7.02 10.39
N ASN A 158 -25.39 -6.72 9.45
CA ASN A 158 -25.06 -6.30 8.08
C ASN A 158 -25.44 -4.84 7.80
N ALA A 159 -25.76 -4.05 8.81
CA ALA A 159 -26.13 -2.65 8.65
C ALA A 159 -25.24 -1.77 9.52
N MET A 160 -24.87 -0.62 8.98
CA MET A 160 -24.06 0.36 9.67
C MET A 160 -24.57 1.75 9.32
N VAL A 161 -24.53 2.65 10.30
CA VAL A 161 -25.02 4.02 10.15
C VAL A 161 -23.95 4.95 10.68
N PHE A 162 -23.54 5.93 9.89
CA PHE A 162 -22.68 7.03 10.32
C PHE A 162 -23.48 8.32 10.41
N LYS A 163 -23.25 9.06 11.49
CA LYS A 163 -23.83 10.39 11.69
C LYS A 163 -22.74 11.33 12.17
N GLY A 164 -22.60 12.50 11.56
CA GLY A 164 -21.57 13.44 11.99
C GLY A 164 -21.29 14.53 10.98
N ILE A 165 -20.03 14.96 10.93
CA ILE A 165 -19.57 16.06 10.07
C ILE A 165 -18.55 15.53 9.08
N LEU A 166 -18.85 15.68 7.79
CA LEU A 166 -17.97 15.38 6.67
C LEU A 166 -17.56 16.71 6.00
N GLN A 167 -16.28 17.07 6.07
CA GLN A 167 -15.73 18.29 5.46
C GLN A 167 -16.49 19.61 5.79
N GLY A 168 -17.13 19.67 6.96
CA GLY A 168 -17.90 20.85 7.40
C GLY A 168 -19.41 20.70 7.25
N ASP A 169 -19.89 19.71 6.47
CA ASP A 169 -21.31 19.44 6.29
C ASP A 169 -21.81 18.35 7.22
N SER A 170 -23.02 18.52 7.73
CA SER A 170 -23.70 17.49 8.50
C SER A 170 -24.12 16.35 7.57
N VAL A 171 -23.80 15.11 7.93
CA VAL A 171 -24.16 13.95 7.13
C VAL A 171 -24.78 12.83 7.95
N TYR A 172 -25.69 12.11 7.30
CA TYR A 172 -26.22 10.83 7.74
C TYR A 172 -26.05 9.81 6.61
N ILE A 173 -25.35 8.72 6.90
CA ILE A 173 -24.96 7.73 5.92
C ILE A 173 -25.43 6.35 6.41
N GLY A 174 -26.47 5.83 5.78
CA GLY A 174 -26.96 4.47 5.99
C GLY A 174 -26.31 3.52 4.99
N MET A 175 -25.69 2.46 5.48
CA MET A 175 -24.94 1.51 4.65
C MET A 175 -25.21 0.06 5.04
N LYS A 176 -25.08 -0.83 4.06
CA LYS A 176 -25.23 -2.28 4.23
C LYS A 176 -23.97 -3.01 3.83
N ARG A 177 -23.59 -4.03 4.60
CA ARG A 177 -22.43 -4.86 4.30
C ARG A 177 -22.69 -5.65 3.01
N TYR A 178 -21.79 -5.51 2.05
CA TYR A 178 -21.84 -6.24 0.80
C TYR A 178 -21.48 -7.70 1.02
N ASP A 179 -22.31 -8.61 0.48
CA ASP A 179 -22.03 -10.04 0.52
C ASP A 179 -20.91 -10.38 -0.47
N LEU A 180 -19.80 -10.91 0.06
CA LEU A 180 -18.63 -11.29 -0.73
C LEU A 180 -18.94 -12.46 -1.68
N ASN A 181 -19.95 -13.28 -1.41
CA ASN A 181 -20.34 -14.39 -2.29
C ASN A 181 -20.89 -13.91 -3.65
N ASN A 182 -21.23 -12.63 -3.76
CA ASN A 182 -21.61 -12.01 -5.04
C ASN A 182 -20.41 -11.81 -5.98
N PHE A 183 -19.17 -11.88 -5.48
CA PHE A 183 -18.01 -11.81 -6.35
C PHE A 183 -17.85 -13.13 -7.11
N LEU A 184 -17.87 -13.04 -8.44
CA LEU A 184 -17.64 -14.20 -9.32
C LEU A 184 -16.32 -14.91 -9.01
N LEU A 185 -15.29 -14.18 -8.59
CA LEU A 185 -13.99 -14.74 -8.22
C LEU A 185 -14.11 -15.75 -7.04
N LEU A 186 -15.06 -15.54 -6.14
CA LEU A 186 -15.27 -16.39 -4.97
C LEU A 186 -16.29 -17.51 -5.24
N ASN A 187 -17.33 -17.24 -6.02
CA ASN A 187 -18.41 -18.20 -6.25
C ASN A 187 -18.13 -19.21 -7.39
N ARG A 188 -17.49 -18.76 -8.47
CA ARG A 188 -17.29 -19.58 -9.68
C ARG A 188 -16.43 -20.82 -9.45
N GLY A 189 -15.53 -20.82 -8.47
CA GLY A 189 -14.51 -21.87 -8.30
C GLY A 189 -13.45 -21.88 -9.41
N PHE A 190 -12.34 -22.57 -9.17
CA PHE A 190 -11.24 -22.64 -10.13
C PHE A 190 -11.51 -23.69 -11.22
N HIS A 191 -11.46 -23.27 -12.48
CA HIS A 191 -11.67 -24.13 -13.65
C HIS A 191 -10.49 -23.97 -14.61
N TRP A 192 -9.73 -25.06 -14.83
CA TRP A 192 -8.56 -25.10 -15.74
C TRP A 192 -8.93 -24.81 -17.20
N ILE A 193 -10.11 -25.25 -17.63
CA ILE A 193 -10.64 -25.02 -18.98
C ILE A 193 -11.94 -24.25 -18.81
N ASN A 194 -12.01 -23.03 -19.36
CA ASN A 194 -13.20 -22.20 -19.32
C ASN A 194 -13.81 -22.11 -20.73
N PRO A 195 -14.88 -22.87 -21.04
CA PRO A 195 -15.37 -23.02 -22.40
C PRO A 195 -16.01 -21.76 -22.99
N VAL A 196 -16.28 -20.72 -22.19
CA VAL A 196 -16.83 -19.44 -22.66
C VAL A 196 -16.17 -18.27 -21.90
N PRO A 197 -15.69 -17.20 -22.58
CA PRO A 197 -15.25 -16.00 -21.88
C PRO A 197 -16.47 -15.33 -21.25
N SER A 198 -16.52 -15.25 -19.92
CA SER A 198 -17.57 -14.53 -19.20
C SER A 198 -17.28 -13.02 -19.30
N ALA A 199 -17.73 -12.39 -20.38
CA ALA A 199 -17.82 -10.94 -20.48
C ALA A 199 -19.28 -10.54 -20.19
N ARG A 200 -19.50 -9.90 -19.04
CA ARG A 200 -20.59 -8.94 -18.81
C ARG A 200 -20.04 -7.80 -18.00
#